data_AF-A0A943IU58-F1
#
_entry.id   AF-A0A943IU58-F1
#
_cell.length_a   1.000
_cell.length_b   1.000
_cell.length_c   1.000
_cell.angle_alpha   90.00
_cell.angle_beta   90.00
_cell.angle_gamma   90.00
#
_symmetry.space_group_name_H-M   'P 1'
#
loop_
_entity.id
_entity.type
_entity.pdbx_description
1 polymer ?
#
loop_
_entity_poly.entity_id
_entity_poly.type
_entity_poly.pdbx_seq_one_letter_code
_entity_poly.pdbx_strand_id
1 'polypeptide(L)'
;MAYHVYEKEAHQACRDIAEGKLTKAVEDIAYLNVAVAGIVSGVSKGFGQTALGHETYELVRTYFTQEAKPYLHGEIVAIGDCLQMAFNGHPEQVTPFRDFMRSMDMPLTLEDIGIDPNSPKMENLFQDLFHSPFMEPTAENEGRLREAMCYLSAD
;
A
#
# COMPACT_ATOMS: atom_id res chain seq x y z
N MET A 1 4.44 -5.89 -16.31
CA MET A 1 3.37 -6.14 -17.30
C MET A 1 2.04 -5.56 -16.84
N ALA A 2 1.52 -5.90 -15.64
CA ALA A 2 0.27 -5.30 -15.13
C ALA A 2 0.40 -3.81 -14.74
N TYR A 3 1.47 -3.43 -14.03
CA TYR A 3 1.69 -2.04 -13.59
C TYR A 3 1.67 -1.01 -14.74
N HIS A 4 2.24 -1.35 -15.90
CA HIS A 4 2.25 -0.46 -17.07
C HIS A 4 0.85 -0.11 -17.60
N VAL A 5 -0.13 -1.00 -17.40
CA VAL A 5 -1.52 -0.74 -17.78
C VAL A 5 -2.13 0.29 -16.84
N TYR A 6 -1.83 0.23 -15.53
CA TYR A 6 -2.25 1.28 -14.58
C TYR A 6 -1.71 2.65 -14.98
N GLU A 7 -0.39 2.75 -15.23
CA GLU A 7 0.24 4.01 -15.65
C GLU A 7 -0.42 4.63 -16.89
N LYS A 8 -0.81 3.78 -17.84
CA LYS A 8 -1.39 4.22 -19.11
C LYS A 8 -2.88 4.53 -19.02
N GLU A 9 -3.64 3.76 -18.25
CA GLU A 9 -5.10 3.69 -18.40
C GLU A 9 -5.88 4.11 -17.14
N ALA A 10 -5.27 4.14 -15.96
CA ALA A 10 -5.97 4.43 -14.69
C ALA A 10 -6.65 5.81 -14.69
N HIS A 11 -5.94 6.86 -15.11
CA HIS A 11 -6.52 8.21 -15.18
C HIS A 11 -7.73 8.29 -16.13
N GLN A 12 -7.66 7.60 -17.28
CA GLN A 12 -8.75 7.58 -18.24
C GLN A 12 -9.94 6.78 -17.67
N ALA A 13 -9.67 5.63 -17.06
CA ALA A 13 -10.70 4.81 -16.44
C ALA A 13 -11.45 5.58 -15.34
N CYS A 14 -10.76 6.30 -14.47
CA CYS A 14 -11.40 7.13 -13.43
C CYS A 14 -12.28 8.24 -14.02
N ARG A 15 -11.81 8.94 -15.07
CA ARG A 15 -12.62 9.94 -15.77
C ARG A 15 -13.85 9.33 -16.43
N ASP A 16 -13.68 8.21 -17.14
CA ASP A 16 -14.78 7.54 -17.83
C ASP A 16 -15.84 7.03 -16.85
N ILE A 17 -15.43 6.48 -15.70
CA ILE A 17 -16.36 6.08 -14.62
C ILE A 17 -17.11 7.29 -14.06
N ALA A 18 -16.42 8.41 -13.80
CA ALA A 18 -17.06 9.63 -13.30
C ALA A 18 -18.10 10.20 -14.28
N GLU A 19 -17.93 9.96 -15.58
CA GLU A 19 -18.86 10.32 -16.65
C GLU A 19 -19.91 9.23 -16.95
N GLY A 20 -19.88 8.10 -16.25
CA GLY A 20 -20.80 6.97 -16.45
C GLY A 20 -20.57 6.20 -17.75
N LYS A 21 -19.35 6.21 -18.30
CA LYS A 21 -18.97 5.55 -19.55
C LYS A 21 -18.22 4.24 -19.28
N LEU A 22 -18.68 3.15 -19.90
CA LEU A 22 -17.94 1.89 -19.92
C LEU A 22 -17.04 1.85 -21.16
N THR A 23 -15.76 2.13 -20.98
CA THR A 23 -14.74 2.10 -22.05
C THR A 23 -13.78 0.93 -21.85
N LYS A 24 -12.95 0.64 -22.86
CA LYS A 24 -11.91 -0.39 -22.74
C LYS A 24 -10.96 -0.13 -21.55
N ALA A 25 -10.61 1.13 -21.29
CA ALA A 25 -9.76 1.48 -20.15
C ALA A 25 -10.41 1.12 -18.81
N VAL A 26 -11.73 1.32 -18.68
CA VAL A 26 -12.50 0.89 -17.50
C VAL A 26 -12.50 -0.63 -17.37
N GLU A 27 -12.73 -1.36 -18.46
CA GLU A 27 -12.70 -2.83 -18.46
C GLU A 27 -11.32 -3.38 -18.09
N ASP A 28 -10.25 -2.81 -18.64
CA ASP A 28 -8.88 -3.24 -18.38
C ASP A 28 -8.50 -3.03 -16.91
N ILE A 29 -8.76 -1.83 -16.36
CA ILE A 29 -8.48 -1.54 -14.95
C ILE A 29 -9.35 -2.38 -14.01
N ALA A 30 -10.63 -2.59 -14.33
CA ALA A 30 -11.51 -3.47 -13.54
C ALA A 30 -11.00 -4.92 -13.56
N TYR A 31 -10.55 -5.41 -14.72
CA TYR A 31 -9.98 -6.74 -14.85
C TYR A 31 -8.69 -6.90 -14.03
N LEU A 32 -7.82 -5.88 -14.02
CA LEU A 32 -6.62 -5.89 -13.18
C LEU A 32 -6.94 -5.88 -11.68
N ASN A 33 -7.83 -4.99 -11.26
CA ASN A 33 -8.23 -4.84 -9.86
C ASN A 33 -8.94 -6.07 -9.29
N VAL A 34 -9.66 -6.82 -10.12
CA VAL A 34 -10.47 -7.95 -9.65
C VAL A 34 -9.84 -9.29 -10.03
N ALA A 35 -9.70 -9.56 -11.33
CA ALA A 35 -9.27 -10.87 -11.80
C ALA A 35 -7.77 -11.09 -11.56
N VAL A 36 -6.91 -10.15 -11.98
CA VAL A 36 -5.46 -10.32 -11.83
C VAL A 36 -5.05 -10.24 -10.36
N ALA A 37 -5.52 -9.25 -9.62
CA ALA A 37 -5.27 -9.15 -8.18
C ALA A 37 -5.74 -10.42 -7.43
N GLY A 38 -6.94 -10.94 -7.76
CA GLY A 38 -7.46 -12.19 -7.20
C GLY A 38 -6.61 -13.41 -7.53
N ILE A 39 -6.10 -13.53 -8.77
CA ILE A 39 -5.20 -14.62 -9.16
C ILE A 39 -3.88 -14.54 -8.39
N VAL A 40 -3.26 -13.35 -8.29
CA VAL A 40 -2.01 -13.15 -7.54
C VAL A 40 -2.21 -13.51 -6.07
N SER A 41 -3.32 -13.06 -5.47
CA SER A 41 -3.68 -13.42 -4.09
C SER A 41 -3.85 -14.93 -3.91
N GLY A 42 -4.59 -15.58 -4.82
CA GLY A 42 -4.84 -17.03 -4.75
C GLY A 42 -3.59 -17.89 -4.96
N VAL A 43 -2.68 -17.48 -5.84
CA VAL A 43 -1.43 -18.21 -6.15
C VAL A 43 -0.38 -18.01 -5.06
N SER A 44 -0.28 -16.80 -4.49
CA SER A 44 0.70 -16.49 -3.45
C SER A 44 0.41 -17.22 -2.12
N LYS A 45 -0.82 -17.74 -1.92
CA LYS A 45 -1.25 -18.38 -0.66
C LYS A 45 -0.93 -17.55 0.59
N GLY A 46 -0.85 -16.23 0.45
CA GLY A 46 -0.46 -15.30 1.51
C GLY A 46 1.05 -15.17 1.75
N PHE A 47 1.92 -15.96 1.12
CA PHE A 47 3.37 -15.85 1.33
C PHE A 47 4.02 -14.84 0.36
N GLY A 48 4.43 -13.69 0.90
CA GLY A 48 5.69 -13.03 0.52
C GLY A 48 5.71 -11.97 -0.58
N GLN A 49 4.60 -11.33 -1.01
CA GLN A 49 4.69 -10.29 -2.06
C GLN A 49 3.99 -8.95 -1.78
N THR A 50 2.91 -8.92 -1.00
CA THR A 50 2.25 -7.69 -0.51
C THR A 50 1.92 -7.76 0.98
N ALA A 51 2.66 -8.63 1.68
CA ALA A 51 2.37 -9.01 3.05
C ALA A 51 2.49 -7.84 4.01
N LEU A 52 3.56 -7.04 3.92
CA LEU A 52 3.74 -5.89 4.80
C LEU A 52 2.82 -4.73 4.43
N GLY A 53 2.49 -4.56 3.15
CA GLY A 53 1.52 -3.54 2.72
C GLY A 53 0.13 -3.81 3.31
N HIS A 54 -0.33 -5.05 3.22
CA HIS A 54 -1.61 -5.46 3.80
C HIS A 54 -1.57 -5.57 5.32
N GLU A 55 -0.48 -6.06 5.91
CA GLU A 55 -0.30 -6.09 7.37
C GLU A 55 -0.29 -4.67 7.94
N THR A 56 0.36 -3.71 7.26
CA THR A 56 0.30 -2.29 7.63
C THR A 56 -1.14 -1.80 7.64
N TYR A 57 -1.95 -2.15 6.64
CA TYR A 57 -3.38 -1.83 6.65
C TYR A 57 -4.11 -2.42 7.88
N GLU A 58 -3.95 -3.72 8.15
CA GLU A 58 -4.62 -4.37 9.28
C GLU A 58 -4.20 -3.75 10.63
N LEU A 59 -2.92 -3.46 10.80
CA LEU A 59 -2.39 -2.84 12.01
C LEU A 59 -2.77 -1.38 12.15
N VAL A 60 -2.83 -0.62 11.05
CA VAL A 60 -3.37 0.75 11.05
C VAL A 60 -4.84 0.73 11.50
N ARG A 61 -5.65 -0.19 10.96
CA ARG A 61 -7.05 -0.35 11.38
C ARG A 61 -7.19 -0.81 12.83
N THR A 62 -6.23 -1.56 13.35
CA THR A 62 -6.19 -2.05 14.73
C THR A 62 -5.79 -0.97 15.73
N TYR A 63 -4.72 -0.23 15.47
CA TYR A 63 -4.16 0.73 16.43
C TYR A 63 -4.72 2.14 16.28
N PHE A 64 -5.12 2.52 15.07
CA PHE A 64 -5.58 3.85 14.69
C PHE A 64 -6.98 3.80 14.08
N THR A 65 -7.87 3.01 14.71
CA THR A 65 -9.22 2.73 14.19
C THR A 65 -10.05 3.97 13.92
N GLN A 66 -9.89 5.04 14.70
CA GLN A 66 -10.69 6.26 14.51
C GLN A 66 -10.18 7.09 13.33
N GLU A 67 -8.86 7.23 13.25
CA GLU A 67 -8.13 7.93 12.20
C GLU A 67 -8.33 7.22 10.85
N ALA A 68 -8.26 5.89 10.84
CA ALA A 68 -8.39 5.06 9.63
C ALA A 68 -9.84 4.83 9.17
N LYS A 69 -10.85 5.26 9.95
CA LYS A 69 -12.28 5.01 9.66
C LYS A 69 -12.77 5.59 8.31
N PRO A 70 -12.41 6.81 7.89
CA PRO A 70 -12.93 7.41 6.66
C PRO A 70 -12.20 6.92 5.40
N TYR A 71 -11.08 6.22 5.54
CA TYR A 71 -10.26 5.75 4.43
C TYR A 71 -10.59 4.31 4.00
N LEU A 72 -10.48 4.06 2.71
CA LEU A 72 -10.71 2.79 2.04
C LEU A 72 -9.49 1.86 2.17
N HIS A 73 -9.74 0.57 1.95
CA HIS A 73 -8.69 -0.48 1.98
C HIS A 73 -7.48 -0.12 1.12
N GLY A 74 -7.71 0.20 -0.16
CA GLY A 74 -6.64 0.51 -1.12
C GLY A 74 -5.85 1.78 -0.77
N GLU A 75 -6.47 2.75 -0.10
CA GLU A 75 -5.80 3.98 0.33
C GLU A 75 -4.74 3.70 1.39
N ILE A 76 -5.08 2.91 2.39
CA ILE A 76 -4.14 2.57 3.47
C ILE A 76 -3.11 1.53 2.99
N VAL A 77 -3.50 0.58 2.14
CA VAL A 77 -2.54 -0.36 1.53
C VAL A 77 -1.50 0.37 0.70
N ALA A 78 -1.86 1.42 -0.04
CA ALA A 78 -0.88 2.21 -0.80
C ALA A 78 0.19 2.86 0.09
N ILE A 79 -0.17 3.31 1.30
CA ILE A 79 0.80 3.79 2.29
C ILE A 79 1.74 2.66 2.72
N GLY A 80 1.18 1.48 3.03
CA GLY A 80 1.96 0.29 3.37
C GLY A 80 2.86 -0.21 2.24
N ASP A 81 2.47 -0.03 0.98
CA ASP A 81 3.26 -0.43 -0.19
C ASP A 81 4.55 0.40 -0.31
N CYS A 82 4.57 1.64 0.19
CA CYS A 82 5.79 2.45 0.28
C CYS A 82 6.83 1.79 1.20
N LEU A 83 6.41 1.35 2.39
CA LEU A 83 7.24 0.57 3.31
C LEU A 83 7.65 -0.77 2.67
N GLN A 84 6.71 -1.48 2.04
CA GLN A 84 6.97 -2.79 1.43
C GLN A 84 8.06 -2.71 0.33
N MET A 85 8.02 -1.70 -0.53
CA MET A 85 9.03 -1.50 -1.58
C MET A 85 10.42 -1.26 -0.99
N ALA A 86 10.52 -0.36 0.00
CA ALA A 86 11.79 -0.09 0.68
C ALA A 86 12.31 -1.34 1.40
N PHE A 87 11.45 -2.03 2.14
CA PHE A 87 11.79 -3.27 2.83
C PHE A 87 12.30 -4.33 1.84
N ASN A 88 11.71 -4.43 0.64
CA ASN A 88 12.13 -5.36 -0.41
C ASN A 88 13.42 -4.95 -1.14
N GLY A 89 14.07 -3.85 -0.74
CA GLY A 89 15.32 -3.39 -1.35
C GLY A 89 15.11 -2.53 -2.60
N HIS A 90 13.92 -1.95 -2.75
CA HIS A 90 13.55 -1.07 -3.86
C HIS A 90 13.10 0.34 -3.42
N PRO A 91 13.86 1.03 -2.55
CA PRO A 91 13.49 2.39 -2.11
C PRO A 91 13.38 3.39 -3.26
N GLU A 92 14.10 3.18 -4.36
CA GLU A 92 14.03 4.00 -5.57
C GLU A 92 12.66 3.98 -6.26
N GLN A 93 11.82 2.96 -5.98
CA GLN A 93 10.48 2.82 -6.54
C GLN A 93 9.43 3.60 -5.76
N VAL A 94 9.73 4.03 -4.53
CA VAL A 94 8.76 4.72 -3.67
C VAL A 94 8.36 6.08 -4.23
N THR A 95 9.32 6.88 -4.73
CA THR A 95 9.00 8.20 -5.31
C THR A 95 8.13 8.10 -6.56
N PRO A 96 8.47 7.30 -7.60
CA PRO A 96 7.59 7.12 -8.76
C PRO A 96 6.19 6.61 -8.40
N PHE A 97 6.10 5.69 -7.44
CA PHE A 97 4.82 5.18 -6.96
C PHE A 97 4.00 6.27 -6.26
N ARG A 98 4.61 7.02 -5.33
CA ARG A 98 3.96 8.15 -4.65
C ARG A 98 3.47 9.18 -5.65
N ASP A 99 4.25 9.51 -6.68
CA ASP A 99 3.85 10.48 -7.69
C ASP A 99 2.63 10.00 -8.50
N PHE A 100 2.58 8.72 -8.88
CA PHE A 100 1.43 8.14 -9.57
C PHE A 100 0.19 8.07 -8.68
N MET A 101 0.34 7.69 -7.41
CA MET A 101 -0.77 7.66 -6.47
C MET A 101 -1.27 9.09 -6.16
N ARG A 102 -0.36 10.07 -6.06
CA ARG A 102 -0.70 11.49 -5.88
C ARG A 102 -1.53 12.02 -7.04
N SER A 103 -1.19 11.67 -8.29
CA SER A 103 -1.95 12.12 -9.45
C SER A 103 -3.37 11.56 -9.50
N MET A 104 -3.65 10.54 -8.68
CA MET A 104 -4.96 9.90 -8.49
C MET A 104 -5.66 10.34 -7.19
N ASP A 105 -5.18 11.41 -6.55
CA ASP A 105 -5.70 11.97 -5.29
C ASP A 105 -5.68 10.99 -4.09
N MET A 106 -4.74 10.03 -4.10
CA MET A 106 -4.58 9.05 -3.01
C MET A 106 -3.76 9.64 -1.84
N PRO A 107 -4.04 9.27 -0.58
CA PRO A 107 -3.15 9.53 0.55
C PRO A 107 -1.87 8.69 0.44
N LEU A 108 -0.74 9.23 0.89
CA LEU A 108 0.59 8.64 0.68
C LEU A 108 1.39 8.45 1.97
N THR A 109 0.89 8.98 3.08
CA THR A 109 1.53 8.98 4.40
C THR A 109 0.49 8.76 5.49
N LEU A 110 0.95 8.33 6.68
CA LEU A 110 0.11 8.22 7.87
C LEU A 110 -0.46 9.59 8.28
N GLU A 111 0.30 10.66 8.07
CA GLU A 111 -0.10 12.04 8.30
C GLU A 111 -1.27 12.46 7.41
N ASP A 112 -1.29 12.05 6.14
CA ASP A 112 -2.40 12.30 5.21
C ASP A 112 -3.72 11.69 5.71
N ILE A 113 -3.63 10.63 6.53
CA ILE A 113 -4.76 9.95 7.16
C ILE A 113 -4.98 10.34 8.63
N GLY A 114 -4.31 11.39 9.09
CA GLY A 114 -4.50 11.97 10.43
C GLY A 114 -3.82 11.20 11.56
N ILE A 115 -2.88 10.31 11.23
CA ILE A 115 -2.11 9.55 12.22
C ILE A 115 -0.81 10.31 12.53
N ASP A 116 -0.57 10.55 13.82
CA ASP A 116 0.68 11.18 14.29
C ASP A 116 1.83 10.15 14.28
N PRO A 117 2.90 10.37 13.51
CA PRO A 117 4.05 9.47 13.44
C PRO A 117 4.85 9.40 14.75
N ASN A 118 4.61 10.32 15.69
CA ASN A 118 5.20 10.29 17.03
C ASN A 118 4.31 9.58 18.07
N SER A 119 3.16 9.03 17.64
CA SER A 119 2.27 8.29 18.53
C SER A 119 3.03 7.13 19.19
N PRO A 120 2.84 6.89 20.51
CA PRO A 120 3.45 5.73 21.18
C PRO A 120 2.97 4.39 20.59
N LYS A 121 1.86 4.38 19.84
CA LYS A 121 1.36 3.19 19.14
C LYS A 121 2.20 2.81 17.92
N MET A 122 3.07 3.69 17.42
CA MET A 122 3.97 3.37 16.30
C MET A 122 4.94 2.25 16.64
N GLU A 123 5.36 2.14 17.90
CA GLU A 123 6.19 1.01 18.34
C GLU A 123 5.38 -0.29 18.29
N ASN A 124 4.10 -0.30 18.67
CA ASN A 124 3.26 -1.48 18.54
C ASN A 124 3.10 -1.91 17.08
N LEU A 125 2.89 -0.95 16.18
CA LEU A 125 2.81 -1.20 14.74
C LEU A 125 4.12 -1.83 14.22
N PHE A 126 5.27 -1.28 14.61
CA PHE A 126 6.57 -1.85 14.26
C PHE A 126 6.74 -3.28 14.79
N GLN A 127 6.46 -3.50 16.08
CA GLN A 127 6.62 -4.81 16.71
C GLN A 127 5.73 -5.87 16.06
N ASP A 128 4.48 -5.54 15.74
CA ASP A 128 3.57 -6.49 15.12
C ASP A 128 3.92 -6.74 13.64
N LEU A 129 4.39 -5.73 12.90
CA LEU A 129 4.95 -5.93 11.56
C LEU A 129 6.15 -6.89 11.62
N PHE A 130 7.05 -6.70 12.59
CA PHE A 130 8.25 -7.52 12.72
C PHE A 130 7.96 -8.99 13.09
N HIS A 131 6.91 -9.21 13.88
CA HIS A 131 6.47 -10.54 14.30
C HIS A 131 5.34 -11.11 13.42
N SER A 132 5.02 -10.44 12.31
CA SER A 132 4.05 -10.92 11.34
C SER A 132 4.44 -12.30 10.82
N PRO A 133 3.48 -13.21 10.54
CA PRO A 133 3.76 -14.54 9.99
C PRO A 133 4.48 -14.51 8.62
N PHE A 134 4.53 -13.34 7.98
CA PHE A 134 5.18 -13.12 6.70
C PHE A 134 6.60 -12.57 6.81
N MET A 135 7.08 -12.28 8.02
CA MET A 135 8.42 -11.80 8.30
C MET A 135 9.23 -12.83 9.09
N GLU A 136 10.43 -13.14 8.60
CA GLU A 136 11.39 -13.89 9.41
C GLU A 136 12.05 -12.94 10.43
N PRO A 137 11.98 -13.22 11.75
CA PRO A 137 12.46 -12.29 12.78
C PRO A 137 14.00 -12.37 12.93
N THR A 138 14.71 -11.85 11.93
CA THR A 138 16.18 -11.74 11.92
C THR A 138 16.61 -10.31 12.22
N ALA A 139 17.82 -10.13 12.75
CA ALA A 139 18.38 -8.79 12.98
C ALA A 139 18.52 -7.97 11.69
N GLU A 140 18.76 -8.64 10.55
CA GLU A 140 18.78 -8.01 9.23
C GLU A 140 17.40 -7.45 8.86
N ASN A 141 16.35 -8.27 8.99
CA ASN A 141 14.99 -7.85 8.70
C ASN A 141 14.50 -6.78 9.67
N GLU A 142 14.92 -6.83 10.95
CA GLU A 142 14.62 -5.78 11.92
C GLU A 142 15.21 -4.44 11.46
N GLY A 143 16.49 -4.42 11.07
CA GLY A 143 17.17 -3.23 10.56
C GLY A 143 16.49 -2.68 9.30
N ARG A 144 16.21 -3.55 8.32
CA ARG A 144 15.50 -3.20 7.08
C ARG A 144 14.11 -2.64 7.34
N LEU A 145 13.35 -3.25 8.26
CA LEU A 145 12.03 -2.76 8.62
C LEU A 145 12.11 -1.40 9.30
N ARG A 146 13.05 -1.19 10.23
CA ARG A 146 13.25 0.12 10.88
C ARG A 146 13.57 1.22 9.87
N GLU A 147 14.42 0.93 8.89
CA GLU A 147 14.69 1.87 7.78
C GLU A 147 13.43 2.09 6.94
N ALA A 148 12.71 1.03 6.58
CA ALA A 148 11.52 1.13 5.74
C ALA A 148 10.34 1.88 6.39
N MET A 149 10.26 1.91 7.73
CA MET A 149 9.22 2.65 8.47
C MET A 149 9.19 4.14 8.16
N CYS A 150 10.33 4.76 7.76
CA CYS A 150 10.33 6.17 7.39
C CYS A 150 9.44 6.47 6.17
N TYR A 151 9.21 5.48 5.31
CA TYR A 151 8.37 5.63 4.12
C TYR A 151 6.86 5.59 4.41
N LEU A 152 6.45 5.36 5.66
CA LEU A 152 5.07 5.59 6.10
C LEU A 152 4.77 7.06 6.35
N SER A 153 5.79 7.92 6.40
CA SER A 153 5.67 9.33 6.71
C SER A 153 6.14 10.23 5.58
N ALA A 154 5.82 11.52 5.71
CA ALA A 154 6.34 12.54 4.80
C ALA A 154 7.87 12.68 4.96
N ASP A 155 8.54 13.05 3.87
CA ASP A 155 9.98 13.32 3.84
C ASP A 155 10.37 14.53 4.71
#